data_AF-A0AAD0WZH5-F1
#
_entry.id   AF-A0AAD0WZH5-F1
#
_cell.length_a   1.000
_cell.length_b   1.000
_cell.length_c   1.000
_cell.angle_alpha   90.00
_cell.angle_beta   90.00
_cell.angle_gamma   90.00
#
_symmetry.space_group_name_H-M   'P 1'
#
loop_
_entity.id
_entity.type
_entity.pdbx_description
1 polymer ?
#
loop_
_entity_poly.entity_id
_entity_poly.type
_entity_poly.pdbx_seq_one_letter_code
_entity_poly.pdbx_strand_id
1 'polypeptide(L)' 'MPWREFADWIRMGNDHDVVWGWIRNGYIPSHKVGKYVMVNVALLTQQLLEKEWTA' A
#
# COMPACT_ATOMS: atom_id res chain seq x y z
N MET A 1 3.46 -7.35 -3.47
CA MET A 1 2.82 -8.09 -2.35
C MET A 1 1.30 -7.97 -2.49
N PRO A 2 0.49 -9.04 -2.30
CA PRO A 2 -0.97 -8.92 -2.25
C PRO A 2 -1.42 -7.88 -1.22
N TRP A 3 -2.41 -7.06 -1.55
CA TRP A 3 -2.73 -5.91 -0.70
C TRP A 3 -3.22 -6.27 0.71
N ARG A 4 -3.92 -7.40 0.88
CA ARG A 4 -4.35 -7.88 2.21
C ARG A 4 -3.16 -8.28 3.06
N GLU A 5 -2.23 -9.04 2.47
CA GLU A 5 -0.95 -9.38 3.13
C GLU A 5 -0.15 -8.12 3.47
N PHE A 6 -0.18 -7.10 2.61
CA PHE A 6 0.43 -5.80 2.91
C PHE A 6 -0.22 -5.12 4.12
N ALA A 7 -1.55 -5.12 4.21
CA ALA A 7 -2.27 -4.55 5.35
C ALA A 7 -1.95 -5.27 6.66
N ASP A 8 -1.91 -6.61 6.64
CA ASP A 8 -1.48 -7.42 7.77
C ASP A 8 -0.03 -7.12 8.16
N TRP A 9 0.87 -6.99 7.17
CA TRP A 9 2.29 -6.72 7.37
C TRP A 9 2.55 -5.39 8.10
N ILE A 10 1.78 -4.34 7.77
CA ILE A 10 1.85 -3.04 8.45
C ILE A 10 1.02 -2.98 9.75
N ARG A 11 0.56 -4.13 10.26
CA ARG A 11 -0.26 -4.28 11.48
C ARG A 11 -1.65 -3.61 11.40
N MET A 12 -2.20 -3.50 10.19
CA MET A 12 -3.55 -2.99 9.93
C MET A 12 -4.53 -4.10 9.51
N GLY A 13 -4.30 -5.34 9.96
CA GLY A 13 -5.15 -6.49 9.63
C GLY A 13 -6.61 -6.34 10.04
N ASN A 14 -6.88 -5.59 11.13
CA ASN A 14 -8.24 -5.29 11.58
C ASN A 14 -8.90 -4.13 10.81
N ASP A 15 -8.12 -3.36 10.03
CA ASP A 15 -8.53 -2.12 9.36
C ASP A 15 -8.32 -2.20 7.84
N HIS A 16 -8.55 -3.39 7.26
CA HIS A 16 -8.38 -3.64 5.83
C HIS A 16 -9.09 -2.63 4.92
N ASP A 17 -10.28 -2.16 5.31
CA ASP A 17 -11.05 -1.19 4.51
C ASP A 17 -10.36 0.18 4.42
N VAL A 18 -9.60 0.57 5.46
CA VAL A 18 -8.81 1.80 5.46
C VAL A 18 -7.66 1.70 4.45
N VAL A 19 -6.89 0.60 4.51
CA VAL A 19 -5.78 0.35 3.57
C VAL A 19 -6.30 0.24 2.14
N TRP A 20 -7.46 -0.39 1.94
CA TRP A 20 -8.12 -0.44 0.64
C TRP A 20 -8.51 0.95 0.13
N GLY A 21 -9.01 1.82 1.02
CA GLY A 21 -9.28 3.22 0.70
C GLY A 21 -8.03 3.95 0.19
N TRP A 22 -6.88 3.76 0.83
CA TRP A 22 -5.62 4.36 0.39
C TRP A 22 -5.19 3.88 -1.00
N ILE A 23 -5.35 2.58 -1.28
CA ILE A 23 -5.06 1.99 -2.58
C ILE A 23 -5.98 2.57 -3.65
N ARG A 24 -7.29 2.63 -3.39
CA ARG A 24 -8.27 3.19 -4.33
C ARG A 24 -8.04 4.67 -4.63
N ASN A 25 -7.57 5.42 -3.63
CA ASN A 25 -7.27 6.84 -3.77
C ASN A 25 -5.86 7.11 -4.34
N GLY A 26 -5.09 6.05 -4.65
CA GLY A 26 -3.77 6.18 -5.28
C GLY A 26 -2.64 6.59 -4.34
N TYR A 27 -2.86 6.60 -3.02
CA TYR A 27 -1.83 6.93 -2.04
C TYR A 27 -0.77 5.82 -1.90
N ILE A 28 -1.16 4.57 -2.21
CA ILE A 28 -0.26 3.43 -2.22
C ILE A 28 -0.06 2.96 -3.67
N PRO A 29 1.20 2.88 -4.16
CA PRO A 29 1.46 2.40 -5.50
C PRO A 29 1.05 0.94 -5.60
N SER A 30 0.13 0.65 -6.51
CA SER A 30 -0.45 -0.68 -6.70
C SER A 30 -0.69 -1.00 -8.16
N HIS A 31 -0.74 -2.30 -8.47
CA HIS A 31 -0.97 -2.80 -9.81
C HIS A 31 -1.93 -4.00 -9.78
N LYS A 32 -2.84 -4.05 -10.75
CA LYS A 32 -3.77 -5.18 -10.90
C LYS A 32 -3.08 -6.30 -11.68
N VAL A 33 -3.01 -7.48 -11.07
CA VAL A 33 -2.46 -8.70 -11.69
C VAL A 33 -3.57 -9.75 -11.73
N GLY A 34 -4.23 -9.87 -12.88
CA GLY A 34 -5.43 -10.68 -13.03
C GLY A 34 -6.55 -10.23 -12.08
N LYS A 35 -7.00 -11.11 -11.18
CA LYS A 35 -8.01 -10.80 -10.16
C LYS A 35 -7.44 -10.17 -8.88
N TYR A 36 -6.11 -10.13 -8.74
CA TYR A 36 -5.45 -9.64 -7.53
C TYR A 36 -4.99 -8.20 -7.69
N VAL A 37 -4.91 -7.47 -6.58
CA VAL A 37 -4.26 -6.17 -6.49
C VAL A 37 -2.99 -6.33 -5.67
N MET A 38 -1.88 -5.91 -6.25
CA MET A 38 -0.54 -6.03 -5.70
C MET A 38 -0.01 -4.65 -5.33
N VAL A 39 0.47 -4.47 -4.11
CA VAL A 39 1.22 -3.30 -3.69
C VAL A 39 2.66 -3.42 -4.19
N ASN A 40 3.14 -2.35 -4.84
CA ASN A 40 4.53 -2.19 -5.21
C ASN A 40 5.31 -1.61 -4.02
N VAL A 41 5.69 -2.49 -3.10
CA VAL A 41 6.36 -2.10 -1.85
C VAL A 41 7.69 -1.39 -2.11
N ALA A 42 8.46 -1.83 -3.11
CA ALA A 42 9.74 -1.20 -3.45
C ALA A 42 9.56 0.28 -3.85
N LEU A 43 8.59 0.57 -4.72
CA LEU A 43 8.27 1.94 -5.11
C LEU A 43 7.73 2.76 -3.93
N LEU A 44 6.87 2.17 -3.10
CA LEU A 44 6.35 2.86 -1.90
C LEU A 44 7.50 3.25 -0.97
N THR A 45 8.41 2.32 -0.67
CA THR A 45 9.58 2.60 0.17
C THR A 45 10.46 3.69 -0.44
N GLN A 46 10.73 3.64 -1.74
CA GLN A 46 11.49 4.68 -2.42
C GLN A 46 10.81 6.06 -2.28
N GLN A 47 9.52 6.15 -2.59
CA GLN A 47 8.75 7.40 -2.47
C GLN A 47 8.74 7.96 -1.05
N LEU A 48 8.69 7.10 -0.04
CA LEU A 48 8.71 7.50 1.37
C LEU A 48 10.10 7.95 1.83
N LEU A 49 11.18 7.36 1.29
CA LEU A 49 12.55 7.81 1.57
C LEU A 49 12.86 9.16 0.89
N GLU A 50 12.34 9.37 -0.32
CA GLU A 50 12.52 10.62 -1.07
C GLU A 50 11.69 11.78 -0.52
N LYS A 51 10.52 11.48 0.09
CA LYS A 51 9.76 12.47 0.84
C LYS A 51 10.47 12.73 2.16
N GLU A 52 11.25 13.82 2.24
CA GLU A 52 11.48 14.45 3.53
C GLU A 52 10.12 14.78 4.14
N TRP A 53 9.78 14.13 5.26
CA TRP A 53 8.59 14.46 6.01
C TRP A 53 8.82 15.81 6.68
N THR A 54 8.48 16.90 5.99
CA THR A 54 8.34 18.21 6.64
C THR A 54 7.07 18.17 7.49
N ALA A 55 7.25 17.86 8.77
CA ALA A 55 6.22 17.97 9.80
C ALA A 55 5.80 19.43 10.02
#